data_AF-A0A950X0P2-F1
#
_entry.id   AF-A0A950X0P2-F1
#
_cell.length_a   1.000
_cell.length_b   1.000
_cell.length_c   1.000
_cell.angle_alpha   90.00
_cell.angle_beta   90.00
_cell.angle_gamma   90.00
#
_symmetry.space_group_name_H-M   'P 1'
#
loop_
_entity.id
_entity.type
_entity.pdbx_description
1 polymer ?
#
loop_
_entity_poly.entity_id
_entity_poly.type
_entity_poly.pdbx_seq_one_letter_code
_entity_poly.pdbx_strand_id
1 'polypeptide(L)'
;MSAGTSVLSGGSIVSGSRAINPWLIAMAVVIPTFMEVLDTTIANVALRYIAGGLSAAVTDSEWVITSYLAANAIILPISGWISAHLGRRNYFLLSIAIFTLSSLLCGMATSLSQLILFRVMQGLAGGGLQPSSQAILLDSFPTEKQGAAQTVFGVAALLAPVIGPTLGGYITDEYSWRWIFYINLPVGIAALFLCWLLVQDPEYLRSQRAELKKQPLNFDIVGLSLLALTLVCWEIVLSKGQEWDWLNDAFG
;
A
#
# COMPACT_ATOMS: atom_id res chain seq x y z
N MET A 1 57.46 27.92 -9.52
CA MET A 1 56.47 29.01 -9.62
C MET A 1 55.41 28.59 -10.64
N SER A 2 54.13 28.70 -10.23
CA SER A 2 52.88 28.63 -11.03
C SER A 2 52.58 27.30 -11.75
N ALA A 3 51.69 26.43 -11.24
CA ALA A 3 50.24 26.53 -11.05
C ALA A 3 49.42 26.22 -12.32
N GLY A 4 48.56 25.21 -12.23
CA GLY A 4 47.67 24.73 -13.28
C GLY A 4 46.69 23.68 -12.77
N THR A 5 45.96 24.00 -11.70
CA THR A 5 44.84 23.19 -11.18
C THR A 5 43.58 24.05 -11.18
N SER A 6 42.74 23.89 -12.20
CA SER A 6 41.38 24.41 -12.23
C SER A 6 40.41 23.27 -12.51
N VAL A 7 39.97 22.60 -11.45
CA VAL A 7 38.94 21.57 -11.50
C VAL A 7 37.93 21.88 -10.39
N LEU A 8 36.72 22.23 -10.85
CA LEU A 8 35.42 22.15 -10.18
C LEU A 8 35.08 23.21 -9.12
N SER A 9 34.53 24.31 -9.64
CA SER A 9 33.54 25.15 -8.98
C SER A 9 32.40 24.28 -8.45
N GLY A 10 32.30 24.18 -7.12
CA GLY A 10 31.18 23.58 -6.42
C GLY A 10 29.91 24.40 -6.66
N GLY A 11 29.11 23.94 -7.62
CA GLY A 11 27.76 24.42 -7.85
C GLY A 11 26.88 24.11 -6.64
N SER A 12 26.54 25.17 -5.90
CA SER A 12 25.55 25.23 -4.85
C SER A 12 24.27 24.47 -5.20
N ILE A 13 24.05 23.34 -4.52
CA ILE A 13 22.74 22.68 -4.46
C ILE A 13 21.75 23.62 -3.79
N VAL A 14 20.79 24.05 -4.59
CA VAL A 14 19.75 25.03 -4.29
C VAL A 14 18.95 24.60 -3.06
N SER A 15 18.99 25.45 -2.04
CA SER A 15 18.09 25.45 -0.89
C SER A 15 16.69 25.84 -1.37
N GLY A 16 15.67 25.03 -1.08
CA GLY A 16 14.29 25.36 -1.46
C GLY A 16 13.16 24.54 -0.84
N SER A 17 13.40 23.41 -0.16
CA SER A 17 12.35 22.72 0.59
C SER A 17 12.31 23.27 2.02
N ARG A 18 11.14 23.74 2.46
CA ARG A 18 10.85 24.10 3.86
C ARG A 18 11.44 23.00 4.76
N ALA A 19 12.27 23.37 5.75
CA ALA A 19 12.93 22.43 6.66
C ALA A 19 11.92 21.67 7.54
N ILE A 20 11.15 20.78 6.92
CA ILE A 20 10.27 19.85 7.60
C ILE A 20 11.17 18.73 8.11
N ASN A 21 11.06 18.43 9.41
CA ASN A 21 11.88 17.40 10.04
C ASN A 21 11.67 16.06 9.28
N PRO A 22 12.74 15.42 8.75
CA PRO A 22 12.63 14.16 8.01
C PRO A 22 11.90 13.07 8.77
N TRP A 23 12.01 13.08 10.10
CA TRP A 23 11.28 12.18 11.00
C TRP A 23 9.77 12.38 10.99
N LEU A 24 9.30 13.62 10.77
CA LEU A 24 7.86 13.88 10.62
C LEU A 24 7.32 13.32 9.30
N ILE A 25 8.12 13.43 8.23
CA ILE A 25 7.79 12.84 6.93
C ILE A 25 7.79 11.31 7.04
N ALA A 26 8.78 10.74 7.73
CA ALA A 26 8.82 9.31 8.03
C ALA A 26 7.54 8.84 8.73
N MET A 27 7.14 9.52 9.81
CA MET A 27 5.90 9.16 10.52
C MET A 27 4.68 9.30 9.62
N ALA A 28 4.56 10.39 8.86
CA ALA A 28 3.43 10.61 7.97
C ALA A 28 3.29 9.50 6.92
N VAL A 29 4.40 8.95 6.44
CA VAL A 29 4.45 7.94 5.38
C VAL A 29 4.34 6.52 5.94
N VAL A 30 4.93 6.25 7.11
CA VAL A 30 4.90 4.94 7.78
C VAL A 30 3.52 4.62 8.34
N ILE A 31 2.78 5.60 8.87
CA ILE A 31 1.44 5.39 9.45
C ILE A 31 0.46 4.73 8.45
N PRO A 32 0.24 5.25 7.23
CA PRO A 32 -0.68 4.63 6.29
C PRO A 32 -0.24 3.23 5.84
N THR A 33 1.05 2.97 5.65
CA THR A 33 1.53 1.61 5.32
C THR A 33 1.39 0.66 6.51
N PHE A 34 1.66 1.14 7.72
CA PHE A 34 1.42 0.37 8.94
C PHE A 34 -0.06 -0.04 9.05
N MET A 35 -0.98 0.90 8.78
CA MET A 35 -2.41 0.61 8.79
C MET A 35 -2.83 -0.38 7.71
N GLU A 36 -2.25 -0.33 6.51
CA GLU A 36 -2.50 -1.31 5.45
C GLU A 36 -2.16 -2.75 5.90
N VAL A 37 -0.99 -2.93 6.52
CA VAL A 37 -0.53 -4.23 7.01
C VAL A 37 -1.38 -4.69 8.21
N LEU A 38 -1.71 -3.77 9.10
CA LEU A 38 -2.56 -4.03 10.26
C LEU A 38 -3.98 -4.43 9.84
N ASP A 39 -4.57 -3.74 8.85
CA ASP A 39 -5.90 -4.06 8.31
C ASP A 39 -5.96 -5.48 7.74
N THR A 40 -4.94 -5.86 6.97
CA THR A 40 -4.83 -7.23 6.42
C THR A 40 -4.76 -8.25 7.54
N THR A 41 -4.00 -7.97 8.60
CA THR A 41 -3.84 -8.88 9.74
C THR A 41 -5.15 -9.03 10.54
N ILE A 42 -5.82 -7.91 10.83
CA ILE A 42 -7.09 -7.93 11.56
C ILE A 42 -8.16 -8.67 10.76
N ALA A 43 -8.21 -8.47 9.44
CA ALA A 43 -9.15 -9.17 8.57
C ALA A 43 -8.97 -10.69 8.59
N ASN A 44 -7.72 -11.17 8.65
CA ASN A 44 -7.40 -12.58 8.80
C ASN A 44 -7.96 -13.16 10.12
N VAL A 45 -7.84 -12.43 11.23
CA VAL A 45 -8.38 -12.85 12.54
C VAL A 45 -9.91 -12.79 12.55
N ALA A 46 -10.47 -11.76 11.95
CA ALA A 46 -11.91 -11.53 11.89
C ALA A 46 -12.65 -12.45 10.92
N LEU A 47 -11.94 -13.21 10.07
CA LEU A 47 -12.51 -14.01 8.98
C LEU A 47 -13.67 -14.91 9.43
N ARG A 48 -13.49 -15.61 10.56
CA ARG A 48 -14.52 -16.50 11.10
C ARG A 48 -15.76 -15.74 11.59
N TYR A 49 -15.58 -14.53 12.12
CA TYR A 49 -16.68 -13.65 12.55
C TYR A 49 -17.41 -13.04 11.34
N ILE A 50 -16.69 -12.74 10.26
CA ILE A 50 -17.28 -12.30 8.99
C ILE A 50 -18.15 -13.41 8.40
N ALA A 51 -17.63 -14.65 8.34
CA ALA A 51 -18.37 -15.81 7.86
C ALA A 51 -19.66 -16.04 8.66
N GLY A 52 -19.56 -16.04 10.00
CA GLY A 52 -20.71 -16.18 10.88
C GLY A 52 -21.70 -15.02 10.79
N GLY A 53 -21.22 -13.77 10.66
CA GLY A 53 -22.05 -12.58 10.60
C GLY A 53 -22.77 -12.36 9.27
N LEU A 54 -22.28 -12.96 8.19
CA LEU A 54 -22.91 -12.93 6.85
C LEU A 54 -23.62 -14.24 6.50
N SER A 55 -23.66 -15.20 7.43
CA SER A 55 -24.22 -16.55 7.22
C SER A 55 -23.65 -17.24 5.98
N ALA A 56 -22.34 -17.07 5.75
CA ALA A 56 -21.62 -17.63 4.61
C ALA A 56 -20.67 -18.75 5.07
N ALA A 57 -20.28 -19.63 4.15
CA ALA A 57 -19.25 -20.61 4.44
C ALA A 57 -17.91 -19.93 4.73
N VAL A 58 -17.12 -20.51 5.62
CA VAL A 58 -15.76 -20.00 5.94
C VAL A 58 -14.88 -20.04 4.69
N THR A 59 -14.98 -21.12 3.91
CA THR A 59 -14.29 -21.30 2.62
C THR A 59 -14.61 -20.18 1.61
N ASP A 60 -15.87 -19.72 1.60
CA ASP A 60 -16.27 -18.60 0.75
C ASP A 60 -15.71 -17.28 1.29
N SER A 61 -15.63 -17.15 2.62
CA SER A 61 -15.12 -15.95 3.27
C SER A 61 -13.62 -15.76 3.07
N GLU A 62 -12.84 -16.83 2.90
CA GLU A 62 -11.42 -16.74 2.54
C GLU A 62 -11.16 -15.93 1.27
N TRP A 63 -12.11 -15.92 0.32
CA TRP A 63 -12.01 -15.10 -0.88
C TRP A 63 -11.87 -13.62 -0.58
N VAL A 64 -12.34 -13.14 0.59
CA VAL A 64 -12.17 -11.75 1.03
C VAL A 64 -10.68 -11.38 1.17
N ILE A 65 -9.86 -12.32 1.67
CA ILE A 65 -8.42 -12.12 1.85
C ILE A 65 -7.69 -12.41 0.54
N THR A 66 -7.99 -13.54 -0.12
CA THR A 66 -7.34 -13.92 -1.38
C THR A 66 -7.56 -12.86 -2.46
N SER A 67 -8.78 -12.34 -2.62
CA SER A 67 -9.06 -11.31 -3.64
C SER A 67 -8.35 -9.98 -3.33
N TYR A 68 -8.20 -9.65 -2.04
CA TYR A 68 -7.46 -8.47 -1.60
C TYR A 68 -5.97 -8.59 -1.95
N LEU A 69 -5.36 -9.74 -1.64
CA LEU A 69 -3.95 -9.99 -1.95
C LEU A 69 -3.70 -10.03 -3.46
N ALA A 70 -4.57 -10.70 -4.22
CA ALA A 70 -4.50 -10.72 -5.68
C ALA A 70 -4.59 -9.30 -6.28
N ALA A 71 -5.52 -8.48 -5.79
CA ALA A 71 -5.64 -7.09 -6.20
C ALA A 71 -4.40 -6.26 -5.86
N ASN A 72 -3.84 -6.46 -4.67
CA ASN A 72 -2.60 -5.81 -4.23
C ASN A 72 -1.42 -6.21 -5.13
N ALA A 73 -1.29 -7.50 -5.47
CA ALA A 73 -0.26 -8.00 -6.38
C ALA A 73 -0.36 -7.38 -7.78
N ILE A 74 -1.56 -7.23 -8.33
CA ILE A 74 -1.79 -6.61 -9.64
C ILE A 74 -1.37 -5.14 -9.66
N ILE A 75 -1.73 -4.37 -8.62
CA ILE A 75 -1.46 -2.93 -8.66
C ILE A 75 0.02 -2.62 -8.48
N LEU A 76 0.82 -3.49 -7.84
CA LEU A 76 2.26 -3.25 -7.64
C LEU A 76 3.01 -2.80 -8.92
N PRO A 77 2.98 -3.53 -10.05
CA PRO A 77 3.63 -3.09 -11.30
C PRO A 77 2.97 -1.85 -11.91
N ILE A 78 1.63 -1.73 -11.80
CA ILE A 78 0.86 -0.61 -12.34
C ILE A 78 1.18 0.68 -11.57
N SER A 79 1.40 0.57 -10.27
CA SER A 79 1.64 1.68 -9.34
C SER A 79 2.86 2.48 -9.72
N GLY A 80 3.92 1.84 -10.23
CA GLY A 80 5.13 2.51 -10.70
C GLY A 80 4.83 3.46 -11.87
N TRP A 81 4.03 3.00 -12.84
CA TRP A 81 3.63 3.81 -13.99
C TRP A 81 2.66 4.93 -13.59
N ILE A 82 1.64 4.62 -12.78
CA ILE A 82 0.68 5.60 -12.28
C ILE A 82 1.40 6.67 -11.46
N SER A 83 2.32 6.28 -10.57
CA SER A 83 3.15 7.16 -9.75
C SER A 83 4.06 8.05 -10.59
N ALA A 84 4.66 7.50 -11.66
CA ALA A 84 5.47 8.27 -12.61
C ALA A 84 4.63 9.31 -13.37
N HIS A 85 3.38 9.00 -13.72
CA HIS A 85 2.53 9.87 -14.55
C HIS A 85 1.72 10.91 -13.73
N LEU A 86 1.08 10.48 -12.64
CA LEU A 86 0.30 11.34 -11.74
C LEU A 86 1.18 12.12 -10.74
N GLY A 87 2.42 11.67 -10.54
CA GLY A 87 3.33 12.17 -9.51
C GLY A 87 3.17 11.37 -8.22
N ARG A 88 4.31 11.04 -7.60
CA ARG A 88 4.38 10.13 -6.44
C ARG A 88 3.55 10.61 -5.25
N ARG A 89 3.54 11.92 -4.94
CA ARG A 89 2.68 12.48 -3.88
C ARG A 89 1.19 12.31 -4.18
N ASN A 90 0.77 12.66 -5.39
CA ASN A 90 -0.65 12.60 -5.76
C ASN A 90 -1.15 11.16 -5.78
N TYR A 91 -0.33 10.23 -6.29
CA TYR A 91 -0.64 8.81 -6.23
C TYR A 91 -0.78 8.32 -4.79
N PHE A 92 0.18 8.67 -3.91
CA PHE A 92 0.14 8.29 -2.50
C PHE A 92 -1.13 8.80 -1.78
N LEU A 93 -1.49 10.08 -1.97
CA LEU A 93 -2.69 10.65 -1.38
C LEU A 93 -3.97 10.01 -1.93
N LEU A 94 -4.02 9.76 -3.24
CA LEU A 94 -5.17 9.12 -3.88
C LEU A 94 -5.34 7.67 -3.40
N SER A 95 -4.24 6.93 -3.25
CA SER A 95 -4.25 5.60 -2.65
C SER A 95 -4.80 5.61 -1.22
N ILE A 96 -4.35 6.52 -0.35
CA ILE A 96 -4.87 6.61 1.02
C ILE A 96 -6.37 6.95 1.01
N ALA A 97 -6.80 7.88 0.15
CA ALA A 97 -8.20 8.27 0.05
C ALA A 97 -9.10 7.11 -0.42
N ILE A 98 -8.69 6.39 -1.48
CA ILE A 98 -9.45 5.23 -1.98
C ILE A 98 -9.42 4.08 -0.97
N PHE A 99 -8.30 3.84 -0.30
CA PHE A 99 -8.19 2.83 0.75
C PHE A 99 -9.18 3.13 1.89
N THR A 100 -9.21 4.38 2.34
CA THR A 100 -10.11 4.83 3.41
C THR A 100 -11.58 4.70 3.01
N LEU A 101 -11.93 5.16 1.79
CA LEU A 101 -13.30 5.06 1.27
C LEU A 101 -13.73 3.60 1.09
N SER A 102 -12.84 2.76 0.55
CA SER A 102 -13.11 1.33 0.38
C SER A 102 -13.30 0.64 1.73
N SER A 103 -12.54 1.04 2.76
CA SER A 103 -12.73 0.55 4.12
C SER A 103 -14.11 0.89 4.69
N LEU A 104 -14.60 2.12 4.47
CA LEU A 104 -15.97 2.49 4.83
C LEU A 104 -17.00 1.57 4.16
N LEU A 105 -16.83 1.33 2.85
CA LEU A 105 -17.72 0.47 2.07
C LEU A 105 -17.69 -0.98 2.58
N CYS A 106 -16.51 -1.51 2.93
CA CYS A 106 -16.37 -2.82 3.56
C CYS A 106 -17.15 -2.91 4.88
N GLY A 107 -17.08 -1.88 5.74
CA GLY A 107 -17.85 -1.81 6.98
C GLY A 107 -19.37 -1.73 6.73
N MET A 108 -19.79 -1.18 5.60
CA MET A 108 -21.20 -1.08 5.18
C MET A 108 -21.71 -2.32 4.42
N ALA A 109 -20.84 -3.26 4.05
CA ALA A 109 -21.23 -4.44 3.27
C ALA A 109 -22.33 -5.27 3.94
N THR A 110 -23.34 -5.67 3.16
CA THR A 110 -24.45 -6.52 3.63
C THR A 110 -24.38 -7.94 3.08
N SER A 111 -23.49 -8.20 2.12
CA SER A 111 -23.26 -9.53 1.57
C SER A 111 -21.78 -9.80 1.36
N LEU A 112 -21.42 -11.09 1.30
CA LEU A 112 -20.05 -11.52 1.08
C LEU A 112 -19.50 -11.02 -0.26
N SER A 113 -20.30 -11.10 -1.34
CA SER A 113 -19.87 -10.62 -2.66
C SER A 113 -19.58 -9.11 -2.69
N GLN A 114 -20.37 -8.30 -1.97
CA GLN A 114 -20.09 -6.87 -1.82
C GLN A 114 -18.80 -6.64 -1.04
N LEU A 115 -18.60 -7.37 0.05
CA LEU A 115 -17.38 -7.27 0.85
C LEU A 115 -16.14 -7.61 0.03
N ILE A 116 -16.19 -8.68 -0.77
CA ILE A 116 -15.11 -9.09 -1.69
C ILE A 116 -14.82 -7.95 -2.68
N LEU A 117 -15.85 -7.38 -3.32
CA LEU A 117 -15.69 -6.29 -4.28
C LEU A 117 -15.01 -5.06 -3.65
N PHE A 118 -15.45 -4.65 -2.47
CA PHE A 118 -14.86 -3.51 -1.76
C PHE A 118 -13.43 -3.81 -1.28
N ARG A 119 -13.14 -5.05 -0.89
CA ARG A 119 -11.79 -5.50 -0.55
C ARG A 119 -10.86 -5.51 -1.76
N VAL A 120 -11.33 -5.91 -2.94
CA VAL A 120 -10.55 -5.77 -4.18
C VAL A 120 -10.22 -4.30 -4.44
N MET A 121 -11.19 -3.39 -4.31
CA MET A 121 -10.94 -1.96 -4.46
C MET A 121 -9.92 -1.44 -3.42
N GLN A 122 -10.01 -1.91 -2.18
CA GLN A 122 -9.09 -1.56 -1.10
C GLN A 122 -7.67 -2.07 -1.40
N GLY A 123 -7.52 -3.31 -1.89
CA GLY A 123 -6.23 -3.89 -2.26
C GLY A 123 -5.57 -3.20 -3.45
N LEU A 124 -6.37 -2.81 -4.46
CA LEU A 124 -5.90 -1.98 -5.58
C LEU A 124 -5.40 -0.61 -5.11
N ALA A 125 -5.96 -0.04 -4.04
CA ALA A 125 -5.47 1.21 -3.47
C ALA A 125 -4.21 1.02 -2.61
N GLY A 126 -4.19 -0.06 -1.83
CA GLY A 126 -3.14 -0.39 -0.86
C GLY A 126 -1.80 -0.74 -1.50
N GLY A 127 -1.78 -1.55 -2.56
CA GLY A 127 -0.53 -2.14 -3.02
C GLY A 127 0.56 -1.17 -3.49
N GLY A 128 0.19 0.04 -3.89
CA GLY A 128 1.15 1.08 -4.21
C GLY A 128 1.70 1.87 -3.02
N LEU A 129 1.06 1.79 -1.85
CA LEU A 129 1.42 2.57 -0.66
C LEU A 129 2.78 2.15 -0.12
N GLN A 130 3.04 0.85 -0.01
CA GLN A 130 4.29 0.32 0.53
C GLN A 130 5.54 0.72 -0.29
N PRO A 131 5.61 0.48 -1.62
CA PRO A 131 6.76 0.90 -2.41
C PRO A 131 6.88 2.42 -2.51
N SER A 132 5.75 3.14 -2.61
CA SER A 132 5.76 4.61 -2.63
C SER A 132 6.30 5.18 -1.32
N SER A 133 5.95 4.56 -0.20
CA SER A 133 6.40 4.96 1.13
C SER A 133 7.90 4.82 1.31
N GLN A 134 8.45 3.66 0.92
CA GLN A 134 9.89 3.43 0.96
C GLN A 134 10.63 4.42 0.06
N ALA A 135 10.11 4.69 -1.14
CA ALA A 135 10.72 5.65 -2.07
C ALA A 135 10.69 7.10 -1.52
N ILE A 136 9.58 7.53 -0.90
CA ILE A 136 9.49 8.85 -0.26
C ILE A 136 10.44 8.94 0.94
N LEU A 137 10.55 7.87 1.72
CA LEU A 137 11.43 7.81 2.89
C LEU A 137 12.90 7.94 2.49
N LEU A 138 13.33 7.20 1.46
CA LEU A 138 14.68 7.28 0.93
C LEU A 138 15.01 8.68 0.39
N ASP A 139 14.08 9.31 -0.34
CA ASP A 139 14.30 10.65 -0.89
C ASP A 139 14.26 11.77 0.16
N SER A 140 13.62 11.53 1.31
CA SER A 140 13.48 12.54 2.38
C SER A 140 14.66 12.53 3.37
N PHE A 141 15.44 11.44 3.41
CA PHE A 141 16.59 11.29 4.31
C PHE A 141 17.91 11.38 3.53
N PRO A 142 18.95 11.99 4.14
CA PRO A 142 20.29 11.92 3.58
C PRO A 142 20.79 10.47 3.59
N THR A 143 21.63 10.10 2.63
CA THR A 143 22.08 8.72 2.36
C THR A 143 22.59 7.99 3.61
N GLU A 144 23.23 8.70 4.53
CA GLU A 144 23.78 8.15 5.77
C GLU A 144 22.69 7.74 6.79
N LYS A 145 21.49 8.33 6.70
CA LYS A 145 20.35 8.06 7.62
C LYS A 145 19.23 7.25 6.97
N GLN A 146 19.32 6.95 5.68
CA GLN A 146 18.35 6.10 4.98
C GLN A 146 18.22 4.72 5.64
N GLY A 147 19.33 4.14 6.12
CA GLY A 147 19.31 2.86 6.86
C GLY A 147 18.43 2.92 8.12
N ALA A 148 18.58 3.98 8.92
CA ALA A 148 17.76 4.18 10.13
C ALA A 148 16.28 4.37 9.81
N ALA A 149 15.98 5.08 8.73
CA ALA A 149 14.60 5.27 8.27
C ALA A 149 13.98 3.93 7.84
N GLN A 150 14.71 3.11 7.07
CA GLN A 150 14.26 1.77 6.69
C GLN A 150 14.11 0.83 7.89
N THR A 151 14.94 0.98 8.94
CA THR A 151 14.75 0.27 10.20
C THR A 151 13.42 0.65 10.85
N VAL A 152 13.07 1.93 10.91
CA VAL A 152 11.80 2.39 11.50
C VAL A 152 10.61 1.85 10.70
N PHE A 153 10.70 1.89 9.37
CA PHE A 153 9.71 1.27 8.49
C PHE A 153 9.57 -0.24 8.78
N GLY A 154 10.69 -0.96 8.88
CA GLY A 154 10.71 -2.39 9.18
C GLY A 154 10.12 -2.71 10.56
N VAL A 155 10.45 -1.93 11.59
CA VAL A 155 9.88 -2.08 12.94
C VAL A 155 8.37 -1.88 12.91
N ALA A 156 7.87 -0.85 12.21
CA ALA A 156 6.43 -0.65 12.06
C ALA A 156 5.78 -1.83 11.34
N ALA A 157 6.35 -2.30 10.24
CA ALA A 157 5.85 -3.45 9.48
C ALA A 157 5.83 -4.75 10.32
N LEU A 158 6.76 -4.92 11.26
CA LEU A 158 6.79 -6.06 12.19
C LEU A 158 5.80 -5.92 13.35
N LEU A 159 5.54 -4.70 13.82
CA LEU A 159 4.59 -4.45 14.90
C LEU A 159 3.14 -4.67 14.46
N ALA A 160 2.80 -4.40 13.19
CA ALA A 160 1.44 -4.55 12.70
C ALA A 160 0.91 -6.00 12.86
N PRO A 161 1.64 -7.07 12.45
CA PRO A 161 1.23 -8.44 12.68
C PRO A 161 1.20 -8.89 14.15
N VAL A 162 1.98 -8.22 15.03
CA VAL A 162 2.02 -8.54 16.47
C VAL A 162 0.79 -7.99 17.19
N ILE A 163 0.43 -6.74 16.87
CA ILE A 163 -0.70 -6.04 17.49
C ILE A 163 -2.03 -6.46 16.84
N GLY A 164 -2.00 -6.75 15.53
CA GLY A 164 -3.18 -7.06 14.71
C GLY A 164 -4.11 -8.12 15.32
N PRO A 165 -3.64 -9.32 15.70
CA PRO A 165 -4.51 -10.36 16.26
C PRO A 165 -5.14 -9.96 17.59
N THR A 166 -4.37 -9.29 18.45
CA THR A 166 -4.85 -8.85 19.77
C THR A 166 -5.94 -7.79 19.62
N LEU A 167 -5.68 -6.77 18.79
CA LEU A 167 -6.64 -5.70 18.54
C LEU A 167 -7.86 -6.21 17.76
N GLY A 168 -7.63 -7.05 16.75
CA GLY A 168 -8.66 -7.64 15.92
C GLY A 168 -9.61 -8.52 16.71
N GLY A 169 -9.07 -9.44 17.51
CA GLY A 169 -9.86 -10.31 18.38
C GLY A 169 -10.73 -9.52 19.36
N TYR A 170 -10.13 -8.54 20.05
CA TYR A 170 -10.86 -7.67 20.97
C TYR A 170 -12.02 -6.91 20.28
N ILE A 171 -11.79 -6.34 19.10
CA ILE A 171 -12.83 -5.64 18.32
C ILE A 171 -13.94 -6.60 17.86
N THR A 172 -13.57 -7.79 17.38
CA THR A 172 -14.55 -8.75 16.88
C THR A 172 -15.35 -9.44 17.98
N ASP A 173 -14.75 -9.64 19.15
CA ASP A 173 -15.40 -10.29 20.30
C ASP A 173 -16.37 -9.35 21.03
N GLU A 174 -15.99 -8.08 21.22
CA GLU A 174 -16.77 -7.16 22.07
C GLU A 174 -17.74 -6.28 21.28
N TYR A 175 -17.45 -6.03 19.99
CA TYR A 175 -18.28 -5.20 19.12
C TYR A 175 -18.88 -6.01 17.97
N SER A 176 -18.29 -5.88 16.78
CA SER A 176 -18.73 -6.52 15.56
C SER A 176 -17.58 -6.53 14.58
N TRP A 177 -17.50 -7.55 13.74
CA TRP A 177 -16.51 -7.63 12.66
C TRP A 177 -16.47 -6.39 11.76
N ARG A 178 -17.57 -5.61 11.68
CA ARG A 178 -17.63 -4.39 10.86
C ARG A 178 -16.72 -3.27 11.38
N TRP A 179 -16.47 -3.23 12.69
CA TRP A 179 -15.64 -2.19 13.32
C TRP A 179 -14.16 -2.30 12.97
N ILE A 180 -13.71 -3.47 12.51
CA ILE A 180 -12.34 -3.65 12.01
C ILE A 180 -12.06 -2.76 10.79
N PHE A 181 -13.10 -2.40 10.04
CA PHE A 181 -13.00 -1.52 8.89
C PHE A 181 -13.17 -0.05 9.30
N TYR A 182 -14.05 0.23 10.27
CA TYR A 182 -14.27 1.60 10.75
C TYR A 182 -13.07 2.16 11.51
N ILE A 183 -12.23 1.33 12.14
CA ILE A 183 -11.00 1.80 12.80
C ILE A 183 -9.98 2.37 11.80
N ASN A 184 -9.99 1.89 10.55
CA ASN A 184 -9.13 2.43 9.49
C ASN A 184 -9.55 3.83 9.07
N LEU A 185 -10.81 4.22 9.30
CA LEU A 185 -11.34 5.51 8.87
C LEU A 185 -10.68 6.71 9.56
N PRO A 186 -10.67 6.83 10.90
CA PRO A 186 -10.03 7.95 11.57
C PRO A 186 -8.53 7.99 11.30
N VAL A 187 -7.87 6.84 11.25
CA VAL A 187 -6.43 6.79 10.99
C VAL A 187 -6.11 7.13 9.53
N GLY A 188 -6.91 6.63 8.58
CA GLY A 188 -6.77 6.94 7.16
C GLY A 188 -7.01 8.42 6.85
N ILE A 189 -8.01 9.04 7.48
CA ILE A 189 -8.24 10.49 7.37
C ILE A 189 -7.09 11.28 7.98
N ALA A 190 -6.62 10.89 9.17
CA ALA A 190 -5.47 11.54 9.82
C ALA A 190 -4.20 11.40 8.98
N ALA A 191 -3.92 10.21 8.46
CA ALA A 191 -2.79 9.94 7.57
C ALA A 191 -2.90 10.76 6.28
N LEU A 192 -4.07 10.78 5.64
CA LEU A 192 -4.32 11.58 4.45
C LEU A 192 -4.03 13.07 4.71
N PHE A 193 -4.51 13.59 5.83
CA PHE A 193 -4.29 14.97 6.23
C PHE A 193 -2.80 15.26 6.51
N LEU A 194 -2.13 14.40 7.29
CA LEU A 194 -0.70 14.52 7.57
C LEU A 194 0.14 14.47 6.29
N CYS A 195 -0.11 13.47 5.43
CA CYS A 195 0.59 13.34 4.15
C CYS A 195 0.33 14.54 3.26
N TRP A 196 -0.90 15.05 3.21
CA TRP A 196 -1.23 16.20 2.40
C TRP A 196 -0.46 17.46 2.82
N LEU A 197 -0.29 17.64 4.14
CA LEU A 197 0.40 18.77 4.75
C LEU A 197 1.93 18.66 4.68
N LEU A 198 2.48 17.45 4.85
CA LEU A 198 3.91 17.19 5.05
C LEU A 198 4.63 16.66 3.82
N VAL A 199 3.99 15.81 3.02
CA VAL A 199 4.59 15.28 1.79
C VAL A 199 4.41 16.34 0.72
N GLN A 200 5.51 16.99 0.32
CA GLN A 200 5.56 17.85 -0.85
C GLN A 200 6.42 17.18 -1.93
N ASP A 201 5.99 17.27 -3.20
CA ASP A 201 6.80 16.73 -4.31
C ASP A 201 8.14 17.48 -4.39
N PRO A 202 9.29 16.80 -4.27
CA PRO A 202 10.60 17.43 -4.48
C PRO A 202 10.73 17.97 -5.90
N GLU A 203 11.46 19.08 -6.07
CA GLU A 203 11.62 19.81 -7.35
C GLU A 203 12.15 18.93 -8.49
N TYR A 204 12.97 17.92 -8.19
CA TYR A 204 13.47 16.93 -9.15
C TYR A 204 12.35 16.09 -9.81
N LEU A 205 11.31 15.71 -9.07
CA LEU A 205 10.16 14.96 -9.60
C LEU A 205 9.25 15.86 -10.44
N ARG A 206 9.22 17.18 -10.18
CA ARG A 206 8.50 18.14 -11.02
C ARG A 206 9.16 18.30 -12.39
N SER A 207 10.49 18.30 -12.45
CA SER A 207 11.25 18.31 -13.72
C SER A 207 11.09 17.02 -14.52
N GLN A 208 11.17 15.83 -13.89
CA GLN A 208 10.90 14.56 -14.58
C GLN A 208 9.46 14.48 -15.11
N ARG A 209 8.48 14.98 -14.35
CA ARG A 209 7.07 15.05 -14.79
C ARG A 209 6.90 15.94 -16.02
N ALA A 210 7.65 17.04 -16.13
CA ALA A 210 7.61 17.92 -17.29
C ALA A 210 8.23 17.29 -18.55
N GLU A 211 9.18 16.37 -18.39
CA GLU A 211 9.74 15.57 -19.49
C GLU A 211 8.86 14.38 -19.88
N LEU A 212 8.32 13.63 -18.91
CA LEU A 212 7.42 12.50 -19.18
C LEU A 212 6.12 12.93 -19.86
N LYS A 213 5.60 14.13 -19.54
CA LYS A 213 4.40 14.70 -20.18
C LYS A 213 4.60 15.04 -21.66
N LYS A 214 5.86 15.10 -22.14
CA LYS A 214 6.21 15.32 -23.55
C LYS A 214 6.36 14.02 -24.35
N GLN A 215 6.42 12.86 -23.69
CA GLN A 215 6.47 11.57 -24.38
C GLN A 215 5.04 11.07 -24.67
N PRO A 216 4.77 10.50 -25.86
CA PRO A 216 3.49 9.87 -26.14
C PRO A 216 3.27 8.72 -25.16
N LEU A 217 2.05 8.61 -24.63
CA LEU A 217 1.57 7.55 -23.76
C LEU A 217 1.50 6.22 -24.54
N ASN A 218 2.64 5.62 -24.88
CA ASN A 218 2.71 4.25 -25.36
C ASN A 218 2.62 3.33 -24.14
N PHE A 219 1.42 3.27 -23.56
CA PHE A 219 1.13 2.36 -22.46
C PHE A 219 0.99 0.95 -23.04
N ASP A 220 1.87 0.04 -22.63
CA ASP A 220 1.78 -1.37 -23.00
C ASP A 220 0.67 -2.04 -22.19
N ILE A 221 -0.58 -1.73 -22.55
CA ILE A 221 -1.80 -2.28 -21.95
C ILE A 221 -1.81 -3.80 -22.05
N VAL A 222 -1.27 -4.33 -23.14
CA VAL A 222 -1.23 -5.78 -23.41
C VAL A 222 -0.23 -6.46 -22.48
N GLY A 223 1.00 -5.96 -22.40
CA GLY A 223 2.00 -6.47 -21.46
C GLY A 223 1.56 -6.36 -20.00
N LEU A 224 0.93 -5.25 -19.63
CA LEU A 224 0.43 -5.03 -18.27
C LEU A 224 -0.77 -5.91 -17.92
N SER A 225 -1.71 -6.11 -18.86
CA SER A 225 -2.85 -7.01 -18.65
C SER A 225 -2.42 -8.47 -18.59
N LEU A 226 -1.44 -8.89 -19.38
CA LEU A 226 -0.81 -10.22 -19.26
C LEU A 226 -0.09 -10.40 -17.93
N LEU A 227 0.65 -9.39 -17.45
CA LEU A 227 1.29 -9.41 -16.13
C LEU A 227 0.26 -9.51 -15.00
N ALA A 228 -0.77 -8.66 -15.04
CA ALA A 228 -1.87 -8.67 -14.08
C ALA A 228 -2.58 -10.03 -14.06
N LEU A 229 -2.92 -10.57 -15.22
CA LEU A 229 -3.56 -11.88 -15.35
C LEU A 229 -2.67 -13.01 -14.84
N THR A 230 -1.38 -12.99 -15.16
CA THR A 230 -0.41 -13.99 -14.70
C THR A 230 -0.29 -13.96 -13.17
N LEU A 231 -0.21 -12.77 -12.57
CA LEU A 231 -0.14 -12.61 -11.12
C LEU A 231 -1.43 -13.07 -10.42
N VAL A 232 -2.61 -12.76 -10.97
CA VAL A 232 -3.89 -13.25 -10.43
C VAL A 232 -3.98 -14.76 -10.51
N CYS A 233 -3.67 -15.34 -11.67
CA CYS A 233 -3.67 -16.78 -11.84
C CYS A 233 -2.69 -17.42 -10.84
N TRP A 234 -1.48 -16.90 -10.73
CA TRP A 234 -0.47 -17.43 -9.81
C TRP A 234 -0.90 -17.33 -8.34
N GLU A 235 -1.47 -16.20 -7.92
CA GLU A 235 -1.97 -16.01 -6.57
C GLU A 235 -3.11 -16.99 -6.25
N ILE A 236 -4.04 -17.21 -7.19
CA ILE A 236 -5.13 -18.18 -7.03
C ILE A 236 -4.56 -19.60 -6.93
N VAL A 237 -3.59 -19.97 -7.80
CA VAL A 237 -2.94 -21.28 -7.74
C VAL A 237 -2.24 -21.50 -6.40
N LEU A 238 -1.51 -20.50 -5.89
CA LEU A 238 -0.83 -20.62 -4.60
C LEU A 238 -1.79 -20.62 -3.41
N SER A 239 -2.82 -19.76 -3.45
CA SER A 239 -3.75 -19.56 -2.32
C SER A 239 -4.79 -20.67 -2.22
N LYS A 240 -5.27 -21.22 -3.35
CA LYS A 240 -6.32 -22.24 -3.39
C LYS A 240 -5.81 -23.60 -3.84
N GLY A 241 -4.57 -23.72 -4.34
CA GLY A 241 -4.01 -25.00 -4.79
C GLY A 241 -3.86 -26.04 -3.67
N GLN A 242 -3.56 -25.62 -2.43
CA GLN A 242 -3.57 -26.52 -1.27
C GLN A 242 -5.00 -26.89 -0.82
N GLU A 243 -5.94 -25.96 -0.89
CA GLU A 243 -7.32 -26.17 -0.42
C GLU A 243 -8.14 -27.01 -1.41
N TRP A 244 -7.85 -26.90 -2.71
CA TRP A 244 -8.45 -27.67 -3.80
C TRP A 244 -7.69 -28.95 -4.12
N ASP A 245 -6.65 -29.26 -3.34
CA ASP A 245 -5.88 -30.50 -3.41
C ASP A 245 -5.39 -30.84 -4.83
N TRP A 246 -4.99 -29.82 -5.61
CA TRP A 246 -4.62 -29.95 -7.03
C TRP A 246 -3.46 -30.92 -7.31
N LEU A 247 -2.62 -31.18 -6.30
CA LEU A 247 -1.49 -32.11 -6.38
C LEU A 247 -1.78 -33.47 -5.72
N ASN A 248 -2.99 -33.66 -5.21
CA ASN A 248 -3.41 -34.89 -4.52
C ASN A 248 -4.36 -35.75 -5.36
N ASP A 249 -4.58 -35.39 -6.63
CA ASP A 249 -4.99 -36.37 -7.64
C ASP A 249 -3.78 -37.25 -7.98
N ALA A 250 -3.63 -38.31 -7.19
CA ALA A 250 -3.33 -39.66 -7.65
C ALA A 250 -2.71 -39.82 -9.06
N PHE A 251 -1.38 -39.91 -9.10
CA PHE A 251 -0.83 -41.18 -9.57
C PHE A 251 -1.10 -42.22 -8.46
N GLY A 252 -2.33 -42.74 -8.42
CA GLY A 252 -2.86 -43.64 -7.38
C GLY A 252 -4.34 -43.91 -7.50
#